data_AF-A0A553DQ95-F1
#
_entry.id   AF-A0A553DQ95-F1
#
_cell.length_a   1.000
_cell.length_b   1.000
_cell.length_c   1.000
_cell.angle_alpha   90.00
_cell.angle_beta   90.00
_cell.angle_gamma   90.00
#
_symmetry.space_group_name_H-M   'P 1'
#
loop_
_entity.id
_entity.type
_entity.pdbx_description
1 polymer ?
#
loop_
_entity_poly.entity_id
_entity_poly.type
_entity_poly.pdbx_seq_one_letter_code
_entity_poly.pdbx_strand_id
1 'polypeptide(L)'
;MKTLLIILAIFTTFFTPIKGLILIMILFILSDTALGIYTSIKLGGVESFKSHKLFNIVVKSFFYLTTIIMAFLIDKFILGGLLFGITHLLAKVMTAFWIYIEIKSLDESSMKLGNKSFWVLFKEFIDKLKSLKKDLNEIIEDKKE
;
A
#
# COMPACT_ATOMS: atom_id res chain seq x y z
N MET A 1 7.89 22.48 27.24
CA MET A 1 6.88 21.53 26.71
C MET A 1 5.87 22.19 25.77
N LYS A 2 5.19 23.29 26.14
CA LYS A 2 4.18 23.94 25.26
C LYS A 2 4.73 24.31 23.87
N THR A 3 5.92 24.88 23.77
CA THR A 3 6.54 25.25 22.47
C THR A 3 6.81 24.04 21.57
N LEU A 4 7.26 22.92 22.15
CA LEU A 4 7.51 21.68 21.41
C LEU A 4 6.20 21.11 20.83
N LEU A 5 5.12 21.13 21.63
CA LEU A 5 3.80 20.70 21.18
C LEU A 5 3.26 21.58 20.06
N ILE A 6 3.48 22.91 20.13
CA ILE A 6 3.08 23.85 19.08
C ILE A 6 3.85 23.57 17.79
N ILE A 7 5.17 23.35 17.85
CA ILE A 7 5.97 23.01 16.68
C ILE A 7 5.45 21.71 16.03
N LEU A 8 5.23 20.66 16.83
CA LEU A 8 4.66 19.40 16.33
C LEU A 8 3.27 19.57 15.72
N ALA A 9 2.42 20.42 16.31
CA ALA A 9 1.09 20.72 15.78
C ALA A 9 1.16 21.42 14.43
N ILE A 10 2.09 22.36 14.23
CA ILE A 10 2.30 23.05 12.95
C ILE A 10 2.70 22.05 11.87
N PHE A 11 3.69 21.19 12.16
CA PHE A 11 4.14 20.17 11.21
C PHE A 11 3.01 19.18 10.84
N THR A 12 2.28 18.68 11.82
CA THR A 12 1.19 17.72 11.57
C THR A 12 0.01 18.36 10.83
N THR A 13 -0.33 19.61 11.13
CA THR A 13 -1.38 20.37 10.42
C THR A 13 -0.99 20.61 8.96
N PHE A 14 0.28 20.94 8.70
CA PHE A 14 0.76 21.18 7.34
C PHE A 14 0.59 19.98 6.40
N PHE A 15 0.82 18.76 6.91
CA PHE A 15 0.67 17.51 6.14
C PHE A 15 -0.74 16.92 6.18
N THR A 16 -1.69 17.55 6.89
CA THR A 16 -3.09 17.08 6.98
C THR A 16 -3.74 16.82 5.61
N PRO A 17 -3.54 17.65 4.56
CA PRO A 17 -4.13 17.40 3.24
C PRO A 17 -3.74 16.06 2.60
N ILE A 18 -2.58 15.50 2.97
CA ILE A 18 -2.07 14.22 2.45
C ILE A 18 -1.93 13.15 3.53
N LYS A 19 -2.51 13.37 4.72
CA LYS A 19 -2.44 12.41 5.84
C LYS A 19 -2.89 11.01 5.44
N GLY A 20 -3.96 10.92 4.65
CA GLY A 20 -4.47 9.63 4.15
C GLY A 20 -3.44 8.89 3.28
N LEU A 21 -2.72 9.61 2.43
CA LEU A 21 -1.69 9.06 1.54
C LEU A 21 -0.46 8.56 2.33
N ILE A 22 -0.03 9.32 3.33
CA ILE A 22 1.05 8.92 4.23
C ILE A 22 0.66 7.67 5.03
N LEU A 23 -0.55 7.66 5.61
CA LEU A 23 -1.03 6.53 6.43
C LEU A 23 -1.14 5.24 5.62
N ILE A 24 -1.73 5.29 4.42
CA ILE A 24 -1.84 4.10 3.59
C ILE A 24 -0.46 3.57 3.18
N MET A 25 0.49 4.46 2.87
CA MET A 25 1.85 4.04 2.53
C MET A 25 2.55 3.34 3.70
N ILE A 26 2.43 3.90 4.92
CA ILE A 26 2.96 3.26 6.14
C ILE A 26 2.33 1.89 6.35
N LEU A 27 1.01 1.75 6.17
CA LEU A 27 0.33 0.46 6.31
C LEU A 27 0.85 -0.58 5.32
N PHE A 28 1.10 -0.21 4.06
CA PHE A 28 1.68 -1.11 3.07
C PHE A 28 3.11 -1.53 3.44
N ILE A 29 3.96 -0.60 3.86
CA ILE A 29 5.34 -0.91 4.30
C ILE A 29 5.33 -1.85 5.51
N LEU A 30 4.44 -1.59 6.49
CA LEU A 30 4.32 -2.46 7.68
C LEU A 30 3.81 -3.85 7.30
N SER A 31 2.88 -3.95 6.35
CA SER A 31 2.35 -5.22 5.86
C SER A 31 3.43 -6.02 5.12
N ASP A 32 4.19 -5.37 4.23
CA ASP A 32 5.33 -5.96 3.53
C ASP A 32 6.41 -6.44 4.51
N THR A 33 6.73 -5.61 5.49
CA THR A 33 7.68 -5.94 6.55
C THR A 33 7.21 -7.16 7.35
N ALA A 34 5.95 -7.17 7.81
CA ALA A 34 5.40 -8.27 8.59
C ALA A 34 5.44 -9.59 7.81
N LEU A 35 5.07 -9.55 6.53
CA LEU A 35 5.13 -10.72 5.65
C LEU A 35 6.56 -11.14 5.33
N GLY A 36 7.47 -10.21 5.10
CA GLY A 36 8.89 -10.51 4.90
C GLY A 36 9.54 -11.18 6.13
N ILE A 37 9.22 -10.69 7.33
CA ILE A 37 9.66 -11.30 8.60
C ILE A 37 9.06 -12.70 8.75
N TYR A 38 7.75 -12.83 8.54
CA TYR A 38 7.06 -14.12 8.61
C TYR A 38 7.66 -15.14 7.64
N THR A 39 7.87 -14.75 6.38
CA THR A 39 8.48 -15.60 5.36
C THR A 39 9.90 -16.01 5.73
N SER A 40 10.72 -15.09 6.27
CA SER A 40 12.07 -15.40 6.72
C SER A 40 12.07 -16.45 7.84
N ILE A 41 11.23 -16.25 8.87
CA ILE A 41 11.14 -17.17 10.00
C ILE A 41 10.66 -18.55 9.55
N LYS A 42 9.68 -18.60 8.63
CA LYS A 42 9.11 -19.86 8.16
C LYS A 42 10.06 -20.68 7.28
N LEU A 43 10.92 -20.02 6.49
CA LEU A 43 11.86 -20.70 5.60
C LEU A 43 13.21 -21.04 6.26
N GLY A 44 13.72 -20.18 7.14
CA GLY A 44 15.07 -20.29 7.68
C GLY A 44 15.15 -20.33 9.21
N GLY A 45 14.01 -20.43 9.91
CA GLY A 45 13.96 -20.38 11.36
C GLY A 45 14.25 -18.99 11.94
N VAL A 46 14.20 -18.88 13.28
CA VAL A 46 14.36 -17.60 14.00
C VAL A 46 15.77 -17.01 13.83
N GLU A 47 16.79 -17.85 13.65
CA GLU A 47 18.19 -17.43 13.44
C GLU A 47 18.42 -16.73 12.09
N SER A 48 17.50 -16.91 11.12
CA SER A 48 17.56 -16.23 9.84
C SER A 48 17.24 -14.73 9.92
N PHE A 49 16.63 -14.31 11.03
CA PHE A 49 16.28 -12.93 11.33
C PHE A 49 17.53 -12.15 11.75
N LYS A 50 17.94 -11.19 10.92
CA LYS A 50 19.13 -10.36 11.16
C LYS A 50 18.78 -8.88 11.05
N SER A 51 19.25 -8.07 11.99
CA SER A 51 18.96 -6.63 12.07
C SER A 51 19.31 -5.86 10.79
N HIS A 52 20.42 -6.19 10.11
CA HIS A 52 20.78 -5.53 8.85
C HIS A 52 19.74 -5.72 7.73
N LYS A 53 18.95 -6.81 7.76
CA LYS A 53 17.88 -7.03 6.78
C LYS A 53 16.70 -6.08 7.00
N LEU A 54 16.47 -5.65 8.24
CA LEU A 54 15.44 -4.67 8.58
C LEU A 54 15.85 -3.24 8.24
N PHE A 55 17.15 -2.96 8.11
CA PHE A 55 17.62 -1.63 7.71
C PHE A 55 17.07 -1.21 6.33
N ASN A 56 16.84 -2.18 5.43
CA ASN A 56 16.19 -1.91 4.14
C ASN A 56 14.79 -1.30 4.30
N ILE A 57 14.07 -1.58 5.39
CA ILE A 57 12.76 -0.99 5.66
C ILE A 57 12.90 0.51 5.94
N VAL A 58 13.95 0.91 6.67
CA VAL A 58 14.23 2.33 6.95
C VAL A 58 14.49 3.07 5.64
N VAL A 59 15.35 2.51 4.79
CA VAL A 59 15.67 3.10 3.48
C VAL A 59 14.41 3.19 2.61
N LYS A 60 13.65 2.09 2.51
CA LYS A 60 12.38 2.02 1.76
C LYS A 60 11.39 3.09 2.25
N SER A 61 11.15 3.13 3.56
CA SER A 61 10.23 4.10 4.19
C SER A 61 10.66 5.54 3.95
N PHE A 62 11.96 5.82 4.06
CA PHE A 62 12.50 7.15 3.83
C PHE A 62 12.24 7.61 2.39
N PHE A 63 12.57 6.80 1.39
CA PHE A 63 12.33 7.16 -0.01
C PHE A 63 10.85 7.36 -0.30
N TYR A 64 9.99 6.44 0.16
CA TYR A 64 8.58 6.45 -0.23
C TYR A 64 7.87 7.66 0.36
N LEU A 65 8.06 7.90 1.67
CA LEU A 65 7.46 9.03 2.36
C LEU A 65 8.03 10.36 1.87
N THR A 66 9.34 10.45 1.65
CA THR A 66 9.98 11.68 1.15
C THR A 66 9.47 12.02 -0.24
N THR A 67 9.35 11.03 -1.15
CA THR A 67 8.80 11.27 -2.49
C THR A 67 7.35 11.75 -2.44
N ILE A 68 6.50 11.17 -1.59
CA ILE A 68 5.10 11.61 -1.43
C ILE A 68 5.04 13.04 -0.88
N ILE A 69 5.87 13.36 0.12
CA ILE A 69 5.95 14.70 0.70
C ILE A 69 6.44 15.71 -0.35
N MET A 70 7.50 15.40 -1.09
CA MET A 70 8.03 16.26 -2.15
C MET A 70 7.01 16.47 -3.27
N ALA A 71 6.29 15.43 -3.68
CA ALA A 71 5.20 15.52 -4.65
C ALA A 71 4.08 16.47 -4.16
N PHE A 72 3.72 16.40 -2.88
CA PHE A 72 2.77 17.34 -2.29
C PHE A 72 3.27 18.78 -2.26
N LEU A 73 4.57 19.00 -1.97
CA LEU A 73 5.17 20.34 -2.02
C LEU A 73 5.11 20.90 -3.44
N ILE A 74 5.38 20.07 -4.45
CA ILE A 74 5.24 20.45 -5.87
C ILE A 74 3.78 20.77 -6.19
N ASP A 75 2.83 19.90 -5.82
CA ASP A 75 1.40 20.14 -6.00
C ASP A 75 1.01 21.50 -5.41
N LYS A 76 1.39 21.77 -4.16
CA LYS A 76 0.97 22.96 -3.41
C LYS A 76 1.65 24.25 -3.86
N PHE A 77 2.96 24.25 -4.05
CA PHE A 77 3.74 25.47 -4.27
C PHE A 77 4.06 25.75 -5.74
N ILE A 78 4.09 24.73 -6.60
CA ILE A 78 4.42 24.89 -8.02
C ILE A 78 3.16 24.82 -8.88
N LEU A 79 2.26 23.87 -8.58
CA LEU A 79 1.11 23.56 -9.42
C LEU A 79 -0.21 24.14 -8.91
N GLY A 80 -0.17 24.97 -7.85
CA GLY A 80 -1.35 25.68 -7.32
C GLY A 80 -2.35 24.79 -6.56
N GLY A 81 -2.01 23.54 -6.29
CA GLY A 81 -2.79 22.59 -5.48
C GLY A 81 -3.83 21.77 -6.26
N LEU A 82 -4.11 22.12 -7.51
CA LEU A 82 -5.15 21.50 -8.33
C LEU A 82 -4.66 21.29 -9.77
N LEU A 83 -4.62 20.04 -10.20
CA LEU A 83 -4.24 19.63 -11.55
C LEU A 83 -5.39 18.86 -12.17
N PHE A 84 -5.83 19.26 -13.37
CA PHE A 84 -6.92 18.61 -14.10
C PHE A 84 -8.21 18.42 -13.27
N GLY A 85 -8.52 19.35 -12.36
CA GLY A 85 -9.68 19.25 -11.47
C GLY A 85 -9.47 18.38 -10.22
N ILE A 86 -8.29 17.77 -10.06
CA ILE A 86 -7.97 16.86 -8.96
C ILE A 86 -6.98 17.53 -8.01
N THR A 87 -7.34 17.60 -6.73
CA THR A 87 -6.46 18.10 -5.67
C THR A 87 -5.30 17.14 -5.40
N HIS A 88 -4.09 17.69 -5.26
CA HIS A 88 -2.87 16.94 -4.94
C HIS A 88 -2.68 15.68 -5.81
N LEU A 89 -2.87 15.83 -7.12
CA LEU A 89 -2.84 14.72 -8.07
C LEU A 89 -1.45 14.06 -8.10
N LEU A 90 -0.37 14.84 -8.07
CA LEU A 90 0.98 14.28 -8.12
C LEU A 90 1.26 13.42 -6.90
N ALA A 91 0.92 13.91 -5.69
CA ALA A 91 1.06 13.13 -4.46
C ALA A 91 0.27 11.81 -4.52
N LYS A 92 -0.96 11.83 -5.06
CA LYS A 92 -1.79 10.63 -5.25
C LYS A 92 -1.14 9.64 -6.21
N VAL A 93 -0.66 10.10 -7.36
CA VAL A 93 0.00 9.25 -8.37
C VAL A 93 1.27 8.62 -7.80
N MET A 94 2.12 9.42 -7.13
CA MET A 94 3.34 8.90 -6.50
C MET A 94 3.03 7.89 -5.40
N THR A 95 1.98 8.12 -4.61
CA THR A 95 1.53 7.15 -3.59
C THR A 95 1.06 5.85 -4.24
N ALA A 96 0.25 5.92 -5.31
CA ALA A 96 -0.22 4.73 -6.02
C ALA A 96 0.94 3.94 -6.65
N PHE A 97 1.95 4.62 -7.19
CA PHE A 97 3.15 3.99 -7.72
C PHE A 97 3.92 3.20 -6.65
N TRP A 98 4.14 3.79 -5.47
CA TRP A 98 4.80 3.08 -4.38
C TRP A 98 3.98 1.92 -3.81
N ILE A 99 2.66 2.09 -3.68
CA ILE A 99 1.76 0.99 -3.30
C ILE A 99 1.86 -0.17 -4.30
N TYR A 100 1.92 0.11 -5.60
CA TYR A 100 2.10 -0.93 -6.62
C TYR A 100 3.41 -1.70 -6.43
N ILE A 101 4.51 -1.01 -6.13
CA ILE A 101 5.81 -1.65 -5.83
C ILE A 101 5.69 -2.54 -4.58
N GLU A 102 5.01 -2.09 -3.53
CA GLU A 102 4.80 -2.91 -2.33
C GLU A 102 3.91 -4.11 -2.58
N ILE A 103 2.85 -3.99 -3.38
CA ILE A 103 2.02 -5.13 -3.78
C ILE A 103 2.87 -6.17 -4.52
N LYS A 104 3.80 -5.74 -5.36
CA LYS A 104 4.73 -6.66 -6.05
C LYS A 104 5.72 -7.31 -5.08
N SER A 105 6.30 -6.56 -4.16
CA SER A 105 7.16 -7.08 -3.09
C SER A 105 6.45 -8.13 -2.22
N LEU A 106 5.17 -7.87 -1.91
CA LEU A 106 4.28 -8.78 -1.20
C LEU A 106 4.02 -10.08 -1.99
N ASP A 107 3.76 -9.97 -3.29
CA ASP A 107 3.55 -11.11 -4.19
C ASP A 107 4.77 -12.03 -4.18
N GLU A 108 5.97 -11.47 -4.35
CA GLU A 108 7.22 -12.21 -4.31
C GLU A 108 7.45 -12.91 -2.96
N SER A 109 7.17 -12.21 -1.86
CA SER A 109 7.30 -12.78 -0.50
C SER A 109 6.30 -13.90 -0.23
N SER A 110 5.10 -13.80 -0.78
CA SER A 110 4.06 -14.83 -0.72
C SER A 110 4.43 -16.05 -1.57
N MET A 111 4.90 -15.84 -2.81
CA MET A 111 5.31 -16.91 -3.72
C MET A 111 6.51 -17.72 -3.19
N LYS A 112 7.43 -17.11 -2.44
CA LYS A 112 8.52 -17.82 -1.73
C LYS A 112 8.00 -18.86 -0.73
N LEU A 113 6.78 -18.71 -0.22
CA LEU A 113 6.13 -19.68 0.66
C LEU A 113 5.38 -20.79 -0.09
N GLY A 114 5.44 -20.80 -1.43
CA GLY A 114 4.71 -21.74 -2.27
C GLY A 114 3.27 -21.31 -2.58
N ASN A 115 2.88 -20.08 -2.24
CA ASN A 115 1.57 -19.56 -2.59
C ASN A 115 1.49 -19.23 -4.10
N LYS A 116 0.27 -19.26 -4.65
CA LYS A 116 -0.01 -18.75 -5.99
C LYS A 116 0.20 -17.23 -6.02
N SER A 117 0.58 -16.70 -7.19
CA SER A 117 0.69 -15.24 -7.37
C SER A 117 -0.66 -14.56 -7.17
N PHE A 118 -0.64 -13.33 -6.65
CA PHE A 118 -1.83 -12.52 -6.45
C PHE A 118 -2.65 -12.37 -7.73
N TRP A 119 -2.00 -12.34 -8.89
CA TRP A 119 -2.70 -12.23 -10.17
C TRP A 119 -3.51 -13.49 -10.52
N VAL A 120 -2.98 -14.67 -10.20
CA VAL A 120 -3.71 -15.93 -10.36
C VAL A 120 -4.87 -15.99 -9.36
N LEU A 121 -4.63 -15.63 -8.09
CA LEU A 121 -5.68 -15.58 -7.07
C LEU A 121 -6.80 -14.60 -7.46
N PHE A 122 -6.46 -13.45 -8.02
CA PHE A 122 -7.42 -12.46 -8.48
C PHE A 122 -8.26 -12.98 -9.66
N LYS A 123 -7.63 -13.67 -10.62
CA LYS A 123 -8.37 -14.33 -11.72
C LYS A 123 -9.32 -15.39 -11.21
N GLU A 124 -8.85 -16.28 -10.34
CA GLU A 124 -9.68 -17.33 -9.73
C GLU A 124 -10.86 -16.74 -8.95
N PHE A 125 -10.65 -15.61 -8.27
CA PHE A 125 -11.71 -14.88 -7.59
C PHE A 125 -12.74 -14.31 -8.57
N ILE A 126 -12.32 -13.64 -9.65
CA ILE A 126 -13.23 -13.14 -10.69
C ILE A 126 -14.03 -14.28 -11.33
N ASP A 127 -13.38 -15.40 -11.64
CA ASP A 127 -14.03 -16.52 -12.28
C ASP A 127 -15.06 -17.18 -11.35
N LYS A 128 -14.77 -17.28 -10.05
CA LYS A 128 -15.75 -17.69 -9.03
C LYS A 128 -16.92 -16.72 -8.90
N LEU A 129 -16.68 -15.41 -8.97
CA LEU A 129 -17.78 -14.43 -8.95
C LEU A 129 -18.67 -14.54 -10.19
N LYS A 130 -18.08 -14.81 -11.36
CA LYS A 130 -18.84 -15.06 -12.59
C LYS A 130 -19.67 -16.33 -12.51
N SER A 131 -19.11 -17.42 -11.96
CA SER A 131 -19.86 -18.67 -11.80
C SER A 131 -21.02 -18.49 -10.83
N LEU A 132 -20.81 -17.86 -9.66
CA LEU A 132 -21.88 -17.58 -8.70
C LEU A 132 -23.00 -16.72 -9.30
N LYS A 133 -22.64 -15.73 -10.12
CA LYS A 133 -23.64 -14.92 -10.85
C LYS A 133 -24.45 -15.76 -11.84
N LYS A 134 -23.82 -16.72 -12.52
CA LYS A 134 -24.50 -17.64 -13.46
C LYS A 134 -25.46 -18.55 -12.70
N ASP A 135 -24.98 -19.18 -11.62
CA ASP A 135 -25.79 -20.08 -10.78
C ASP A 135 -27.00 -19.35 -10.18
N LEU A 136 -26.83 -18.11 -9.72
CA LEU A 136 -27.94 -17.29 -9.22
C LEU A 136 -28.98 -16.95 -10.29
N ASN A 137 -28.54 -16.68 -11.52
CA ASN A 137 -29.45 -16.39 -12.62
C ASN A 137 -30.27 -17.62 -13.03
N GLU A 138 -29.65 -18.80 -13.09
CA GLU A 138 -30.33 -20.06 -13.38
C GLU A 138 -31.41 -20.37 -12.33
N ILE A 139 -31.11 -20.18 -11.03
CA ILE A 139 -32.10 -20.37 -9.94
C ILE A 139 -33.26 -19.37 -10.03
N ILE A 140 -33.02 -18.14 -10.51
CA ILE A 140 -34.08 -17.13 -10.68
C ILE A 140 -34.97 -17.47 -11.87
N GLU A 141 -34.41 -18.02 -12.95
CA GLU A 141 -35.16 -18.49 -14.12
C GLU A 141 -36.01 -19.71 -13.79
N ASP A 142 -35.45 -20.71 -13.08
CA ASP A 142 -36.19 -21.91 -12.64
C ASP A 142 -37.36 -21.61 -11.68
N LYS A 143 -37.32 -20.47 -10.96
CA LYS A 143 -38.41 -20.04 -10.07
C LYS A 143 -39.52 -19.24 -10.76
N LYS A 144 -39.33 -18.89 -12.05
CA LYS A 144 -40.31 -18.12 -12.83
C LYS A 144 -41.19 -19.02 -13.72
N GLU A 145 -40.81 -20.28 -13.91
CA GLU A 145 -41.67 -21.34 -14.45
C GLU A 145 -42.55 -21.96 -13.35
#